data_AF-A0A924TIS1-F1
#
_entry.id   AF-A0A924TIS1-F1
#
_cell.length_a   1.000
_cell.length_b   1.000
_cell.length_c   1.000
_cell.angle_alpha   90.00
_cell.angle_beta   90.00
_cell.angle_gamma   90.00
#
_symmetry.space_group_name_H-M   'P 1'
#
loop_
_entity.id
_entity.type
_entity.pdbx_description
1 polymer ?
#
loop_
_entity_poly.entity_id
_entity_poly.type
_entity_poly.pdbx_seq_one_letter_code
_entity_poly.pdbx_strand_id
1 'polypeptide(L)'
;MFQLKVMAFVLPLLVGSQLFSQSVIDRKALVQRHNVTITKADSLSSLSVGNGRFAFTVDVTGLQSFPEAYQKGVPLGTESEWGWHSFIDTAGYKREEALKTYNLNGRDITYLVEWNVAGRGKAAATWFRQNPHRLQLGNLGFEIIKQDGSVATISDIKNIHQQLNLWTGEIISHFTVENIPVSVSTFCNQEQDVISANIQSDLIKSGRLKIFLLFP
;
A
#
# COMPACT_ATOMS: atom_id res chain seq x y z
N MET A 1 86.05 -38.17 11.35
CA MET A 1 84.68 -38.29 11.86
C MET A 1 84.29 -36.97 12.53
N PHE A 2 83.74 -36.02 11.77
CA PHE A 2 83.18 -34.78 12.31
C PHE A 2 81.84 -34.56 11.62
N GLN A 3 80.76 -34.75 12.37
CA GLN A 3 79.37 -34.61 11.93
C GLN A 3 78.96 -33.14 12.08
N LEU A 4 78.66 -32.47 10.97
CA LEU A 4 78.16 -31.10 10.94
C LEU A 4 76.64 -31.14 11.24
N LYS A 5 76.23 -30.74 12.45
CA LYS A 5 74.81 -30.62 12.82
C LYS A 5 74.24 -29.33 12.22
N VAL A 6 73.37 -29.47 11.20
CA VAL A 6 72.55 -28.35 10.70
C VAL A 6 71.37 -28.17 11.65
N MET A 7 71.35 -27.06 12.40
CA MET A 7 70.21 -26.65 13.24
C MET A 7 69.18 -25.96 12.34
N ALA A 8 68.06 -26.63 12.07
CA ALA A 8 66.92 -26.02 11.38
C ALA A 8 66.12 -25.17 12.38
N PHE A 9 66.17 -23.84 12.21
CA PHE A 9 65.28 -22.91 12.91
C PHE A 9 63.93 -22.88 12.18
N VAL A 10 62.90 -23.46 12.79
CA VAL A 10 61.51 -23.33 12.33
C VAL A 10 60.95 -22.03 12.91
N LEU A 11 60.81 -21.02 12.05
CA LEU A 11 60.13 -19.75 12.38
C LEU A 11 58.61 -19.99 12.29
N PRO A 12 57.82 -19.86 13.38
CA PRO A 12 56.39 -20.03 13.27
C PRO A 12 55.80 -18.79 12.58
N LEU A 13 55.25 -18.99 11.38
CA LEU A 13 54.43 -18.00 10.68
C LEU A 13 53.13 -17.82 11.47
N LEU A 14 53.08 -16.80 12.32
CA LEU A 14 51.84 -16.31 12.92
C LEU A 14 51.00 -15.68 11.81
N VAL A 15 50.11 -16.47 11.21
CA VAL A 15 49.03 -15.96 10.37
C VAL A 15 48.07 -15.23 11.30
N GLY A 16 48.24 -13.91 11.40
CA GLY A 16 47.29 -13.05 12.08
C GLY A 16 45.95 -13.12 11.37
N SER A 17 44.99 -13.82 11.96
CA SER A 17 43.59 -13.71 11.58
C SER A 17 43.17 -12.26 11.83
N GLN A 18 43.05 -11.49 10.75
CA GLN A 18 42.34 -10.22 10.82
C GLN A 18 40.89 -10.56 11.18
N LEU A 19 40.54 -10.36 12.45
CA LEU A 19 39.16 -10.27 12.88
C LEU A 19 38.55 -9.11 12.09
N PHE A 20 37.81 -9.41 11.03
CA PHE A 20 36.95 -8.42 10.40
C PHE A 20 35.94 -7.99 11.45
N SER A 21 36.22 -6.88 12.12
CA SER A 21 35.19 -6.16 12.89
C SER A 21 34.02 -5.97 11.93
N GLN A 22 32.87 -6.53 12.27
CA GLN A 22 31.66 -6.33 11.50
C GLN A 22 31.44 -4.81 11.39
N SER A 23 31.51 -4.27 10.18
CA SER A 23 31.29 -2.84 9.97
C SER A 23 29.90 -2.49 10.48
N VAL A 24 29.78 -1.32 11.12
CA VAL A 24 28.49 -0.82 11.61
C VAL A 24 27.51 -0.80 10.43
N ILE A 25 26.34 -1.43 10.60
CA ILE A 25 25.33 -1.49 9.55
C ILE A 25 24.79 -0.08 9.31
N ASP A 26 24.97 0.44 8.10
CA ASP A 26 24.21 1.61 7.64
C ASP A 26 22.75 1.19 7.40
N ARG A 27 21.93 1.37 8.44
CA ARG A 27 20.51 1.01 8.42
C ARG A 27 19.73 1.81 7.38
N LYS A 28 20.12 3.07 7.14
CA LYS A 28 19.43 3.92 6.18
C LYS A 28 19.67 3.42 4.76
N ALA A 29 20.93 3.19 4.39
CA ALA A 29 21.27 2.60 3.11
C ALA A 29 20.65 1.19 2.93
N LEU A 30 20.66 0.39 4.00
CA LEU A 30 20.05 -0.94 4.01
C LEU A 30 18.54 -0.90 3.71
N VAL A 31 17.80 0.05 4.29
CA VAL A 31 16.36 0.20 4.05
C VAL A 31 16.12 0.78 2.65
N GLN A 32 16.80 1.87 2.31
CA GLN A 32 16.53 2.63 1.08
C GLN A 32 16.83 1.88 -0.21
N ARG A 33 17.73 0.88 -0.19
CA ARG A 33 17.96 0.03 -1.38
C ARG A 33 16.73 -0.79 -1.80
N HIS A 34 15.73 -0.91 -0.93
CA HIS A 34 14.47 -1.61 -1.20
C HIS A 34 13.29 -0.64 -1.40
N ASN A 35 13.55 0.67 -1.55
CA ASN A 35 12.48 1.62 -1.88
C ASN A 35 11.71 1.15 -3.12
N VAL A 36 10.39 1.06 -2.97
CA VAL A 36 9.52 0.61 -4.06
C VAL A 36 9.47 1.72 -5.10
N THR A 37 9.74 1.39 -6.36
CA THR A 37 9.77 2.35 -7.47
C THR A 37 8.82 1.89 -8.57
N ILE A 38 7.99 2.80 -9.04
CA ILE A 38 6.98 2.58 -10.09
C ILE A 38 7.26 3.56 -11.23
N THR A 39 7.41 3.04 -12.44
CA THR A 39 7.72 3.83 -13.65
C THR A 39 6.62 3.79 -14.71
N LYS A 40 5.54 3.06 -14.43
CA LYS A 40 4.36 2.94 -15.31
C LYS A 40 3.10 2.81 -14.47
N ALA A 41 1.98 3.30 -15.00
CA ALA A 41 0.68 3.03 -14.41
C ALA A 41 0.36 1.53 -14.54
N ASP A 42 -0.03 0.92 -13.43
CA ASP A 42 -0.43 -0.47 -13.33
C ASP A 42 -1.42 -0.58 -12.17
N SER A 43 -2.62 -1.11 -12.43
CA SER A 43 -3.69 -1.18 -11.42
C SER A 43 -3.35 -2.10 -10.25
N LEU A 44 -2.32 -2.94 -10.38
CA LEU A 44 -1.83 -3.81 -9.30
C LEU A 44 -0.65 -3.20 -8.51
N SER A 45 -0.18 -2.01 -8.92
CA SER A 45 0.97 -1.34 -8.31
C SER A 45 0.56 -0.03 -7.65
N SER A 46 -0.49 -0.02 -6.83
CA SER A 46 -0.77 1.12 -5.96
C SER A 46 0.20 1.16 -4.77
N LEU A 47 0.48 2.35 -4.25
CA LEU A 47 1.25 2.52 -3.01
C LEU A 47 0.35 3.06 -1.90
N SER A 48 0.75 2.90 -0.64
CA SER A 48 -0.02 3.43 0.49
C SER A 48 0.88 4.14 1.49
N VAL A 49 0.38 5.23 2.06
CA VAL A 49 0.91 5.83 3.30
C VAL A 49 -0.08 5.58 4.43
N GLY A 50 0.43 5.44 5.65
CA GLY A 50 -0.40 5.21 6.81
C GLY A 50 0.38 5.28 8.12
N ASN A 51 -0.36 5.34 9.21
CA ASN A 51 0.16 5.48 10.58
C ASN A 51 -0.23 4.27 11.47
N GLY A 52 -0.68 3.17 10.85
CA GLY A 52 -1.15 1.96 11.52
C GLY A 52 -2.65 1.95 11.86
N ARG A 53 -3.27 3.13 12.02
CA ARG A 53 -4.71 3.28 12.27
C ARG A 53 -5.49 3.87 11.09
N PHE A 54 -4.79 4.53 10.18
CA PHE A 54 -5.32 5.18 9.00
C PHE A 54 -4.39 4.88 7.81
N ALA A 55 -4.97 4.61 6.65
CA ALA A 55 -4.24 4.32 5.43
C ALA A 55 -4.86 5.03 4.22
N PHE A 56 -4.00 5.55 3.35
CA PHE A 56 -4.34 6.24 2.12
C PHE A 56 -3.57 5.61 0.96
N THR A 57 -4.29 4.89 0.11
CA THR A 57 -3.73 4.20 -1.06
C THR A 57 -3.86 5.10 -2.28
N VAL A 58 -2.76 5.28 -3.02
CA VAL A 58 -2.61 6.23 -4.11
C VAL A 58 -2.27 5.53 -5.42
N ASP A 59 -2.65 6.17 -6.53
CA ASP A 59 -2.14 5.84 -7.85
C ASP A 59 -0.80 6.57 -8.12
N VAL A 60 -0.30 6.42 -9.35
CA VAL A 60 0.98 7.01 -9.81
C VAL A 60 1.08 8.54 -9.64
N THR A 61 -0.03 9.25 -9.49
CA THR A 61 -0.06 10.70 -9.23
C THR A 61 0.32 11.06 -7.79
N GLY A 62 0.37 10.09 -6.88
CA GLY A 62 0.59 10.32 -5.45
C GLY A 62 -0.70 10.69 -4.70
N LEU A 63 -1.86 10.68 -5.36
CA LEU A 63 -3.20 10.83 -4.81
C LEU A 63 -4.14 9.76 -5.41
N GLN A 64 -5.46 9.90 -5.22
CA GLN A 64 -6.48 8.97 -5.70
C GLN A 64 -7.19 9.53 -6.94
N SER A 65 -6.42 9.87 -7.97
CA SER A 65 -6.87 10.62 -9.14
C SER A 65 -7.63 9.76 -10.16
N PHE A 66 -7.33 8.47 -10.24
CA PHE A 66 -7.92 7.54 -11.22
C PHE A 66 -8.53 6.29 -10.58
N PRO A 67 -9.49 6.41 -9.65
CA PRO A 67 -10.05 5.25 -8.93
C PRO A 67 -10.68 4.20 -9.87
N GLU A 68 -11.30 4.62 -10.98
CA GLU A 68 -11.91 3.72 -11.96
C GLU A 68 -10.87 2.84 -12.66
N ALA A 69 -9.67 3.37 -12.92
CA ALA A 69 -8.59 2.62 -13.56
C ALA A 69 -8.05 1.49 -12.66
N TYR A 70 -8.22 1.63 -11.33
CA TYR A 70 -7.74 0.68 -10.33
C TYR A 70 -8.84 -0.25 -9.79
N GLN A 71 -10.11 -0.03 -10.16
CA GLN A 71 -11.26 -0.77 -9.62
C GLN A 71 -11.15 -2.29 -9.73
N LYS A 72 -10.52 -2.80 -10.80
CA LYS A 72 -10.31 -4.25 -11.05
C LYS A 72 -8.93 -4.75 -10.62
N GLY A 73 -8.10 -3.88 -10.04
CA GLY A 73 -6.77 -4.19 -9.52
C GLY A 73 -6.74 -4.09 -8.00
N VAL A 74 -5.78 -3.34 -7.46
CA VAL A 74 -5.77 -2.90 -6.06
C VAL A 74 -6.50 -1.56 -6.00
N PRO A 75 -7.75 -1.51 -5.47
CA PRO A 75 -8.54 -0.29 -5.49
C PRO A 75 -7.91 0.83 -4.67
N LEU A 76 -8.11 2.06 -5.12
CA LEU A 76 -7.69 3.24 -4.38
C LEU A 76 -8.68 3.50 -3.25
N GLY A 77 -8.16 3.82 -2.08
CA GLY A 77 -9.03 4.02 -0.93
C GLY A 77 -8.37 4.58 0.30
N THR A 78 -9.24 5.06 1.17
CA THR A 78 -8.91 5.67 2.44
C THR A 78 -9.67 4.92 3.51
N GLU A 79 -8.95 4.16 4.34
CA GLU A 79 -9.54 3.37 5.42
C GLU A 79 -9.00 3.83 6.77
N SER A 80 -9.78 3.63 7.82
CA SER A 80 -9.36 3.86 9.20
C SER A 80 -9.87 2.78 10.15
N GLU A 81 -9.29 2.77 11.36
CA GLU A 81 -9.74 1.89 12.44
C GLU A 81 -11.07 2.32 13.09
N TRP A 82 -11.55 3.54 12.79
CA TRP A 82 -12.77 4.11 13.35
C TRP A 82 -13.92 4.24 12.34
N GLY A 83 -13.62 4.25 11.03
CA GLY A 83 -14.60 4.35 9.97
C GLY A 83 -15.25 3.01 9.68
N TRP A 84 -16.39 2.73 10.32
CA TRP A 84 -17.16 1.50 10.12
C TRP A 84 -18.58 1.79 9.68
N HIS A 85 -19.14 0.89 8.87
CA HIS A 85 -20.54 0.89 8.49
C HIS A 85 -21.19 -0.48 8.74
N SER A 86 -22.51 -0.49 8.84
CA SER A 86 -23.32 -1.70 8.83
C SER A 86 -24.64 -1.41 8.13
N PHE A 87 -25.01 -2.29 7.20
CA PHE A 87 -26.35 -2.29 6.65
C PHE A 87 -27.36 -2.62 7.75
N ILE A 88 -28.53 -1.96 7.72
CA ILE A 88 -29.61 -2.24 8.66
C ILE A 88 -30.10 -3.68 8.44
N ASP A 89 -30.22 -4.45 9.52
CA ASP A 89 -30.92 -5.73 9.48
C ASP A 89 -32.43 -5.51 9.50
N THR A 90 -33.06 -5.60 8.32
CA THR A 90 -34.50 -5.49 8.17
C THR A 90 -35.24 -6.82 8.34
N ALA A 91 -34.52 -7.94 8.39
CA ALA A 91 -35.09 -9.29 8.42
C ALA A 91 -35.01 -9.97 9.80
N GLY A 92 -34.28 -9.37 10.75
CA GLY A 92 -34.05 -9.91 12.08
C GLY A 92 -33.27 -11.21 12.04
N TYR A 93 -32.16 -11.22 11.30
CA TYR A 93 -31.28 -12.38 11.16
C TYR A 93 -30.66 -12.75 12.50
N LYS A 94 -30.65 -14.05 12.79
CA LYS A 94 -29.95 -14.61 13.94
C LYS A 94 -28.72 -15.38 13.48
N ARG A 95 -27.66 -15.34 14.29
CA ARG A 95 -26.38 -15.98 13.96
C ARG A 95 -26.55 -17.49 13.73
N GLU A 96 -27.47 -18.12 14.44
CA GLU A 96 -27.76 -19.56 14.34
C GLU A 96 -28.26 -19.95 12.95
N GLU A 97 -28.89 -19.03 12.22
CA GLU A 97 -29.38 -19.27 10.85
C GLU A 97 -28.21 -19.40 9.85
N ALA A 98 -27.04 -18.88 10.19
CA ALA A 98 -25.81 -18.99 9.41
C ALA A 98 -24.95 -20.22 9.78
N LEU A 99 -25.35 -20.99 10.81
CA LEU A 99 -24.59 -22.15 11.28
C LEU A 99 -24.96 -23.43 10.54
N LYS A 100 -23.96 -24.22 10.19
CA LYS A 100 -24.13 -25.59 9.70
C LYS A 100 -23.43 -26.58 10.62
N THR A 101 -24.13 -27.63 11.00
CA THR A 101 -23.60 -28.73 11.80
C THR A 101 -22.84 -29.71 10.92
N TYR A 102 -21.66 -30.12 11.39
CA TYR A 102 -20.83 -31.17 10.81
C TYR A 102 -20.57 -32.22 11.88
N ASN A 103 -20.69 -33.49 11.53
CA ASN A 103 -20.24 -34.57 12.38
C ASN A 103 -18.74 -34.81 12.14
N LEU A 104 -17.92 -34.48 13.14
CA LEU A 104 -16.46 -34.59 13.10
C LEU A 104 -15.99 -35.40 14.30
N ASN A 105 -15.33 -36.54 14.04
CA ASN A 105 -14.83 -37.45 15.07
C ASN A 105 -15.90 -37.87 16.09
N GLY A 106 -17.11 -38.20 15.62
CA GLY A 106 -18.23 -38.64 16.45
C GLY A 106 -18.90 -37.54 17.28
N ARG A 107 -18.60 -36.26 17.02
CA ARG A 107 -19.23 -35.11 17.66
C ARG A 107 -19.85 -34.18 16.63
N ASP A 108 -20.98 -33.61 16.99
CA ASP A 108 -21.61 -32.55 16.21
C ASP A 108 -20.98 -31.20 16.55
N ILE A 109 -20.44 -30.52 15.54
CA ILE A 109 -19.78 -29.22 15.66
C ILE A 109 -20.40 -28.26 14.66
N THR A 110 -20.74 -27.05 15.09
CA THR A 110 -21.33 -26.00 14.25
C THR A 110 -20.28 -25.02 13.75
N TYR A 111 -20.33 -24.68 12.46
CA TYR A 111 -19.50 -23.62 11.86
C TYR A 111 -20.38 -22.59 11.16
N LEU A 112 -19.95 -21.33 11.16
CA LEU A 112 -20.49 -20.34 10.22
C LEU A 112 -20.05 -20.71 8.81
N VAL A 113 -20.99 -20.84 7.89
CA VAL A 113 -20.70 -21.24 6.52
C VAL A 113 -21.34 -20.29 5.51
N GLU A 114 -20.70 -20.20 4.34
CA GLU A 114 -21.39 -19.68 3.17
C GLU A 114 -22.28 -20.78 2.58
N TRP A 115 -23.59 -20.59 2.68
CA TRP A 115 -24.55 -21.51 2.10
C TRP A 115 -24.56 -21.41 0.57
N ASN A 116 -24.36 -22.54 -0.10
CA ASN A 116 -24.43 -22.63 -1.56
C ASN A 116 -25.87 -22.72 -2.10
N VAL A 117 -26.86 -22.96 -1.23
CA VAL A 117 -28.29 -22.99 -1.57
C VAL A 117 -28.93 -21.66 -1.20
N ALA A 118 -29.79 -21.12 -2.07
CA ALA A 118 -30.55 -19.91 -1.77
C ALA A 118 -31.52 -20.13 -0.59
N GLY A 119 -31.76 -19.08 0.19
CA GLY A 119 -32.70 -19.13 1.31
C GLY A 119 -32.25 -18.27 2.50
N ARG A 120 -33.01 -18.38 3.59
CA ARG A 120 -32.82 -17.54 4.79
C ARG A 120 -31.43 -17.71 5.41
N GLY A 121 -30.91 -18.93 5.48
CA GLY A 121 -29.56 -19.17 5.99
C GLY A 121 -28.45 -18.51 5.16
N LYS A 122 -28.58 -18.51 3.82
CA LYS A 122 -27.63 -17.81 2.93
C LYS A 122 -27.70 -16.29 3.14
N ALA A 123 -28.91 -15.75 3.29
CA ALA A 123 -29.13 -14.33 3.53
C ALA A 123 -28.53 -13.90 4.88
N ALA A 124 -28.81 -14.65 5.97
CA ALA A 124 -28.23 -14.43 7.28
C ALA A 124 -26.70 -14.50 7.26
N ALA A 125 -26.13 -15.56 6.67
CA ALA A 125 -24.69 -15.72 6.54
C ALA A 125 -24.05 -14.57 5.74
N THR A 126 -24.74 -14.06 4.72
CA THR A 126 -24.27 -12.93 3.92
C THR A 126 -24.28 -11.63 4.70
N TRP A 127 -25.37 -11.37 5.42
CA TRP A 127 -25.49 -10.18 6.25
C TRP A 127 -24.41 -10.14 7.33
N PHE A 128 -24.19 -11.22 8.09
CA PHE A 128 -23.15 -11.26 9.14
C PHE A 128 -21.71 -11.25 8.58
N ARG A 129 -21.50 -11.67 7.33
CA ARG A 129 -20.18 -11.60 6.69
C ARG A 129 -19.86 -10.18 6.22
N GLN A 130 -20.88 -9.44 5.79
CA GLN A 130 -20.74 -8.08 5.29
C GLN A 130 -20.73 -7.05 6.42
N ASN A 131 -21.15 -7.39 7.65
CA ASN A 131 -21.37 -6.40 8.71
C ASN A 131 -20.75 -6.81 10.05
N PRO A 132 -20.10 -5.87 10.78
CA PRO A 132 -19.69 -4.54 10.30
C PRO A 132 -18.55 -4.64 9.27
N HIS A 133 -18.45 -3.66 8.38
CA HIS A 133 -17.34 -3.52 7.44
C HIS A 133 -16.70 -2.13 7.56
N ARG A 134 -15.43 -2.04 7.16
CA ARG A 134 -14.75 -0.74 7.08
C ARG A 134 -15.38 0.10 5.99
N LEU A 135 -15.60 1.35 6.30
CA LEU A 135 -16.13 2.35 5.38
C LEU A 135 -14.95 2.98 4.63
N GLN A 136 -15.03 2.98 3.30
CA GLN A 136 -14.20 3.85 2.47
C GLN A 136 -14.48 5.30 2.86
N LEU A 137 -13.49 6.09 3.28
CA LEU A 137 -13.72 7.45 3.77
C LEU A 137 -13.90 8.49 2.64
N GLY A 138 -13.64 8.08 1.41
CA GLY A 138 -13.74 8.90 0.20
C GLY A 138 -12.45 8.90 -0.61
N ASN A 139 -12.53 9.49 -1.80
CA ASN A 139 -11.40 9.67 -2.70
C ASN A 139 -10.96 11.12 -2.81
N LEU A 140 -9.67 11.38 -2.55
CA LEU A 140 -9.02 12.68 -2.73
C LEU A 140 -8.00 12.58 -3.87
N GLY A 141 -8.27 13.26 -4.98
CA GLY A 141 -7.50 13.11 -6.21
C GLY A 141 -7.45 14.38 -7.06
N PHE A 142 -6.76 14.29 -8.20
CA PHE A 142 -6.71 15.37 -9.17
C PHE A 142 -7.81 15.28 -10.21
N GLU A 143 -8.46 16.40 -10.50
CA GLU A 143 -9.12 16.61 -11.79
C GLU A 143 -8.15 17.40 -12.68
N ILE A 144 -7.67 16.76 -13.74
CA ILE A 144 -6.67 17.33 -14.65
C ILE A 144 -7.35 17.70 -15.98
N ILE A 145 -7.24 18.95 -16.39
CA ILE A 145 -7.83 19.46 -17.63
C ILE A 145 -6.72 19.62 -18.70
N LYS A 146 -6.89 18.97 -19.84
CA LYS A 146 -5.98 19.09 -21.00
C LYS A 146 -6.12 20.45 -21.69
N GLN A 147 -5.19 20.79 -22.60
CA GLN A 147 -5.25 22.04 -23.38
C GLN A 147 -6.54 22.15 -24.21
N ASP A 148 -7.06 21.02 -24.68
CA ASP A 148 -8.30 20.93 -25.45
C ASP A 148 -9.58 21.08 -24.59
N GLY A 149 -9.45 21.22 -23.27
CA GLY A 149 -10.55 21.36 -22.32
C GLY A 149 -11.16 20.05 -21.83
N SER A 150 -10.72 18.89 -22.34
CA SER A 150 -11.18 17.59 -21.86
C SER A 150 -10.43 17.13 -20.60
N VAL A 151 -11.07 16.27 -19.80
CA VAL A 151 -10.46 15.69 -18.60
C VAL A 151 -9.43 14.64 -19.01
N ALA A 152 -8.24 14.70 -18.40
CA ALA A 152 -7.19 13.73 -18.64
C ALA A 152 -7.57 12.36 -18.07
N THR A 153 -7.19 11.32 -18.79
CA THR A 153 -7.28 9.92 -18.35
C THR A 153 -5.94 9.45 -17.81
N ILE A 154 -5.91 8.29 -17.16
CA ILE A 154 -4.64 7.68 -16.71
C ILE A 154 -3.65 7.48 -17.87
N SER A 155 -4.15 7.33 -19.10
CA SER A 155 -3.32 7.17 -20.28
C SER A 155 -2.60 8.46 -20.69
N ASP A 156 -3.06 9.62 -20.24
CA ASP A 156 -2.44 10.92 -20.51
C ASP A 156 -1.30 11.23 -19.52
N ILE A 157 -1.15 10.42 -18.46
CA ILE A 157 -0.07 10.53 -17.49
C ILE A 157 1.18 9.85 -18.04
N LYS A 158 2.21 10.66 -18.34
CA LYS A 158 3.46 10.21 -18.96
C LYS A 158 4.66 10.45 -18.05
N ASN A 159 5.81 9.87 -18.41
CA ASN A 159 7.09 10.05 -17.72
C ASN A 159 6.98 9.80 -16.21
N ILE A 160 6.30 8.71 -15.85
CA ILE A 160 6.01 8.36 -14.46
C ILE A 160 7.29 7.92 -13.77
N HIS A 161 7.54 8.49 -12.60
CA HIS A 161 8.50 8.02 -11.63
C HIS A 161 7.95 8.28 -10.23
N GLN A 162 7.42 7.24 -9.61
CA GLN A 162 6.91 7.25 -8.25
C GLN A 162 7.78 6.38 -7.36
N GLN A 163 8.05 6.82 -6.13
CA GLN A 163 8.81 6.07 -5.15
C GLN A 163 8.15 6.13 -3.77
N LEU A 164 8.05 4.99 -3.08
CA LEU A 164 7.82 4.94 -1.64
C LEU A 164 9.18 4.89 -0.93
N ASN A 165 9.49 5.93 -0.17
CA ASN A 165 10.68 5.98 0.65
C ASN A 165 10.43 5.24 1.97
N LEU A 166 10.96 4.03 2.09
CA LEU A 166 10.73 3.16 3.26
C LEU A 166 11.39 3.69 4.55
N TRP A 167 12.32 4.63 4.45
CA TRP A 167 12.96 5.24 5.61
C TRP A 167 12.12 6.37 6.21
N THR A 168 11.43 7.16 5.36
CA THR A 168 10.64 8.33 5.79
C THR A 168 9.13 8.07 5.81
N GLY A 169 8.65 7.05 5.10
CA GLY A 169 7.22 6.79 4.93
C GLY A 169 6.53 7.75 3.95
N GLU A 170 7.30 8.43 3.11
CA GLU A 170 6.81 9.39 2.12
C GLU A 170 6.69 8.75 0.74
N ILE A 171 5.61 9.07 0.01
CA ILE A 171 5.49 8.78 -1.43
C ILE A 171 5.85 10.04 -2.21
N ILE A 172 6.78 9.91 -3.15
CA ILE A 172 7.18 10.98 -4.07
C ILE A 172 6.80 10.55 -5.48
N SER A 173 5.96 11.34 -6.14
CA SER A 173 5.48 11.11 -7.49
C SER A 173 5.94 12.22 -8.43
N HIS A 174 6.57 11.84 -9.53
CA HIS A 174 6.85 12.71 -10.66
C HIS A 174 6.18 12.15 -11.91
N PHE A 175 5.51 13.01 -12.66
CA PHE A 175 4.91 12.68 -13.94
C PHE A 175 4.76 13.93 -14.78
N THR A 176 4.31 13.76 -16.02
CA THR A 176 3.99 14.86 -16.93
C THR A 176 2.61 14.67 -17.53
N VAL A 177 1.92 15.78 -17.77
CA VAL A 177 0.70 15.84 -18.60
C VAL A 177 0.95 16.87 -19.68
N GLU A 178 0.80 16.49 -20.95
CA GLU A 178 1.12 17.35 -22.11
C GLU A 178 2.53 17.98 -22.01
N ASN A 179 3.52 17.18 -21.59
CA ASN A 179 4.91 17.58 -21.33
C ASN A 179 5.12 18.60 -20.19
N ILE A 180 4.09 18.91 -19.40
CA ILE A 180 4.22 19.80 -18.24
C ILE A 180 4.43 18.94 -16.99
N PRO A 181 5.50 19.16 -16.21
CA PRO A 181 5.81 18.35 -15.06
C PRO A 181 4.85 18.61 -13.89
N VAL A 182 4.57 17.55 -13.15
CA VAL A 182 3.87 17.55 -11.87
C VAL A 182 4.71 16.77 -10.88
N SER A 183 5.02 17.40 -9.75
CA SER A 183 5.69 16.75 -8.62
C SER A 183 4.75 16.76 -7.42
N VAL A 184 4.61 15.62 -6.77
CA VAL A 184 3.75 15.44 -5.61
C VAL A 184 4.53 14.70 -4.54
N SER A 185 4.50 15.20 -3.31
CA SER A 185 4.91 14.42 -2.14
C SER A 185 3.74 14.21 -1.21
N THR A 186 3.51 12.96 -0.81
CA THR A 186 2.36 12.55 0.00
C THR A 186 2.85 11.80 1.23
N PHE A 187 2.35 12.20 2.40
CA PHE A 187 2.66 11.57 3.67
C PHE A 187 1.44 11.51 4.59
N CYS A 188 1.45 10.54 5.48
CA CYS A 188 0.49 10.42 6.58
C CYS A 188 1.13 10.93 7.87
N ASN A 189 0.41 11.74 8.64
CA ASN A 189 0.86 12.15 9.96
C ASN A 189 0.89 10.93 10.90
N GLN A 190 1.95 10.78 11.70
CA GLN A 190 2.12 9.58 12.53
C GLN A 190 1.25 9.56 13.79
N GLU A 191 0.79 10.72 14.25
CA GLU A 191 -0.03 10.83 15.47
C GLU A 191 -1.50 11.12 15.14
N GLN A 192 -1.75 11.73 13.99
CA GLN A 192 -3.08 12.18 13.55
C GLN A 192 -3.48 11.46 12.26
N ASP A 193 -4.78 11.21 12.10
CA ASP A 193 -5.35 10.63 10.88
C ASP A 193 -5.49 11.70 9.78
N VAL A 194 -4.34 12.19 9.33
CA VAL A 194 -4.22 13.31 8.39
C VAL A 194 -3.28 12.93 7.26
N ILE A 195 -3.76 13.11 6.04
CA ILE A 195 -2.92 13.11 4.83
C ILE A 195 -2.53 14.52 4.48
N SER A 196 -1.26 14.67 4.13
CA SER A 196 -0.72 15.90 3.57
C SER A 196 -0.12 15.62 2.21
N ALA A 197 -0.37 16.52 1.27
CA ALA A 197 0.21 16.48 -0.06
C ALA A 197 0.82 17.84 -0.41
N ASN A 198 2.08 17.84 -0.83
CA ASN A 198 2.71 19.00 -1.45
C ASN A 198 2.69 18.81 -2.97
N ILE A 199 2.21 19.81 -3.72
CA ILE A 199 1.96 19.70 -5.15
C ILE A 199 2.65 20.87 -5.85
N GLN A 200 3.51 20.56 -6.82
CA GLN A 200 4.23 21.56 -7.62
C GLN A 200 4.01 21.28 -9.11
N SER A 201 3.34 22.21 -9.80
CA SER A 201 3.20 22.21 -11.26
C SER A 201 2.76 23.57 -11.77
N ASP A 202 3.19 23.94 -12.98
CA ASP A 202 2.64 25.10 -13.69
C ASP A 202 1.18 24.89 -14.13
N LEU A 203 0.68 23.64 -14.14
CA LEU A 203 -0.74 23.35 -14.40
C LEU A 203 -1.66 24.03 -13.37
N ILE A 204 -1.20 24.19 -12.13
CA ILE A 204 -1.94 24.90 -11.06
C ILE A 204 -2.17 26.36 -11.48
N LYS A 205 -1.12 27.04 -11.95
CA LYS A 205 -1.19 28.45 -12.38
C LYS A 205 -2.15 28.62 -13.56
N SER A 206 -2.19 27.65 -14.46
CA SER A 206 -3.15 27.64 -15.59
C SER A 206 -4.56 27.17 -15.23
N GLY A 207 -4.84 26.82 -13.97
CA GLY A 207 -6.16 26.32 -13.54
C GLY A 207 -6.52 24.93 -14.07
N ARG A 208 -5.53 24.18 -14.54
CA ARG A 208 -5.68 22.87 -15.21
C ARG A 208 -5.37 21.67 -14.32
N LEU A 209 -4.82 21.90 -13.13
CA LEU A 209 -4.67 20.90 -12.08
C LEU A 209 -5.54 21.32 -10.90
N LYS A 210 -6.67 20.63 -10.73
CA LYS A 210 -7.62 20.86 -9.63
C LYS A 210 -7.65 19.63 -8.72
N ILE A 211 -8.26 19.79 -7.55
CA ILE A 211 -8.46 18.72 -6.58
C ILE A 211 -9.95 18.42 -6.52
N PHE A 212 -10.32 17.14 -6.45
CA PHE A 212 -11.68 16.70 -6.14
C PHE A 212 -11.69 15.91 -4.83
N LEU A 213 -12.86 15.89 -4.19
CA LEU A 213 -13.17 15.01 -3.07
C LEU A 213 -14.48 14.29 -3.38
N LEU A 214 -14.43 12.96 -3.46
CA LEU A 214 -15.58 12.10 -3.75
C LEU A 214 -15.92 11.28 -2.49
N PHE A 215 -17.11 11.48 -1.94
CA PHE A 215 -17.60 10.67 -0.82
C PHE A 215 -18.38 9.44 -1.32
N PRO A 216 -18.36 8.33 -0.57
CA PRO A 216 -19.14 7.13 -0.87
C PRO A 216 -20.66 7.33 -0.77
#